data_AF-A0A975FCG5-F1
#
_entry.id   AF-A0A975FCG5-F1
#
_cell.length_a   1.000
_cell.length_b   1.000
_cell.length_c   1.000
_cell.angle_alpha   90.00
_cell.angle_beta   90.00
_cell.angle_gamma   90.00
#
_symmetry.space_group_name_H-M   'P 1'
#
loop_
_entity.id
_entity.type
_entity.pdbx_description
1 polymer ?
#
loop_
_entity_poly.entity_id
_entity_poly.type
_entity_poly.pdbx_seq_one_letter_code
_entity_poly.pdbx_strand_id
1 'polypeptide(L)'
;MITAEQQKQVDGVMELLSAHIANPPWEEWMVEVFTGSIDYAAEMLELSADEVLDYLEEPPLGQMAHAHVFEHFITTETNEDDESVLSEFIRTRVEQQTGSFACQYINALNKATLGLWEVMGFTAGKSAQVRQLGTTGPVLEVPLEADSIPKNICIASRLLTLADGSHTFSFGLLPVDRNEADDILAYLEQVRTEMLETAQSEGHAHDAADVEAAIREELTDLMFHETFASWISQGFEE
;
A
#
# COMPACT_ATOMS: atom_id res chain seq x y z
N MET A 1 -13.70 -14.37 4.91
CA MET A 1 -13.30 -14.85 3.57
C MET A 1 -14.36 -14.39 2.59
N ILE A 2 -13.96 -13.66 1.55
CA ILE A 2 -14.86 -13.25 0.49
C ILE A 2 -15.31 -14.49 -0.29
N THR A 3 -16.58 -14.52 -0.70
CA THR A 3 -17.13 -15.61 -1.51
C THR A 3 -16.63 -15.53 -2.95
N ALA A 4 -16.69 -16.64 -3.71
CA ALA A 4 -16.31 -16.63 -5.13
C ALA A 4 -17.10 -15.61 -5.97
N GLU A 5 -18.37 -15.35 -5.61
CA GLU A 5 -19.19 -14.33 -6.27
C GLU A 5 -18.71 -12.91 -5.93
N GLN A 6 -18.29 -12.68 -4.68
CA GLN A 6 -17.68 -11.42 -4.27
C GLN A 6 -16.31 -11.21 -4.93
N GLN A 7 -15.49 -12.26 -5.05
CA GLN A 7 -14.22 -12.20 -5.77
C GLN A 7 -14.44 -11.78 -7.22
N LYS A 8 -15.39 -12.40 -7.93
CA LYS A 8 -15.73 -12.03 -9.31
C LYS A 8 -16.17 -10.57 -9.45
N GLN A 9 -16.89 -10.04 -8.45
CA GLN A 9 -17.25 -8.63 -8.40
C GLN A 9 -16.03 -7.72 -8.20
N VAL A 10 -15.09 -8.11 -7.34
CA VAL A 10 -13.82 -7.40 -7.15
C VAL A 10 -13.00 -7.43 -8.45
N ASP A 11 -12.78 -8.60 -9.05
CA ASP A 11 -12.03 -8.74 -10.30
C ASP A 11 -12.60 -7.87 -11.42
N GLY A 12 -13.93 -7.87 -11.57
CA GLY A 12 -14.62 -7.06 -12.58
C GLY A 12 -14.48 -5.56 -12.36
N VAL A 13 -14.49 -5.06 -11.11
CA VAL A 13 -14.29 -3.63 -10.87
C VAL A 13 -12.82 -3.24 -10.99
N MET A 14 -11.88 -4.12 -10.64
CA MET A 14 -10.45 -3.90 -10.84
C MET A 14 -10.12 -3.85 -12.34
N GLU A 15 -10.71 -4.71 -13.17
CA GLU A 15 -10.56 -4.65 -14.63
C GLU A 15 -11.06 -3.32 -15.20
N LEU A 16 -12.19 -2.81 -14.69
CA LEU A 16 -12.70 -1.49 -15.08
C LEU A 16 -11.80 -0.34 -14.63
N LEU A 17 -11.18 -0.45 -13.45
CA LEU A 17 -10.21 0.53 -12.95
C LEU A 17 -8.92 0.51 -13.80
N SER A 18 -8.37 -0.66 -14.11
CA SER A 18 -7.22 -0.77 -15.02
C SER A 18 -7.54 -0.20 -16.40
N ALA A 19 -8.74 -0.45 -16.93
CA ALA A 19 -9.17 0.13 -18.20
C ALA A 19 -9.37 1.66 -18.12
N HIS A 20 -9.68 2.21 -16.96
CA HIS A 20 -9.75 3.65 -16.73
C HIS A 20 -8.34 4.28 -16.75
N ILE A 21 -7.39 3.64 -16.04
CA ILE A 21 -5.98 4.06 -15.96
C ILE A 21 -5.27 3.98 -17.31
N ALA A 22 -5.65 3.05 -18.17
CA ALA A 22 -5.11 2.93 -19.53
C ALA A 22 -5.50 4.09 -20.49
N ASN A 23 -5.97 5.23 -19.97
CA ASN A 23 -6.23 6.45 -20.73
C ASN A 23 -5.42 7.61 -20.12
N PRO A 24 -4.96 8.58 -20.93
CA PRO A 24 -4.30 9.77 -20.41
C PRO A 24 -5.19 10.56 -19.41
N PRO A 25 -4.59 11.18 -18.38
CA PRO A 25 -3.15 11.25 -18.11
C PRO A 25 -2.59 10.03 -17.34
N TRP A 26 -3.46 9.14 -16.86
CA TRP A 26 -3.11 8.12 -15.86
C TRP A 26 -2.11 7.07 -16.34
N GLU A 27 -2.14 6.70 -17.62
CA GLU A 27 -1.21 5.71 -18.17
C GLU A 27 0.23 6.19 -18.08
N GLU A 28 0.48 7.45 -18.42
CA GLU A 28 1.82 8.05 -18.39
C GLU A 28 2.33 8.17 -16.95
N TRP A 29 1.47 8.65 -16.04
CA TRP A 29 1.83 8.79 -14.63
C TRP A 29 2.09 7.45 -13.94
N MET A 30 1.33 6.40 -14.27
CA MET A 30 1.58 5.07 -13.71
C MET A 30 2.98 4.55 -14.10
N VAL A 31 3.44 4.83 -15.33
CA VAL A 31 4.79 4.47 -15.78
C VAL A 31 5.84 5.27 -15.01
N GLU A 32 5.61 6.56 -14.79
CA GLU A 32 6.51 7.42 -14.01
C GLU A 32 6.63 6.93 -12.56
N VAL A 33 5.51 6.66 -11.89
CA VAL A 33 5.50 6.14 -10.52
C VAL A 33 6.19 4.77 -10.42
N PHE A 34 5.95 3.88 -11.38
CA PHE A 34 6.64 2.59 -11.40
C PHE A 34 8.16 2.76 -11.61
N THR A 35 8.57 3.58 -12.57
CA THR A 35 10.00 3.85 -12.83
C THR A 35 10.66 4.48 -11.62
N GLY A 36 10.04 5.50 -11.01
CA GLY A 36 10.55 6.15 -9.81
C GLY A 36 10.67 5.20 -8.61
N SER A 37 9.76 4.23 -8.48
CA SER A 37 9.83 3.21 -7.43
C SER A 37 11.03 2.27 -7.62
N ILE A 38 11.32 1.90 -8.86
CA ILE A 38 12.50 1.09 -9.20
C ILE A 38 13.79 1.88 -8.97
N ASP A 39 13.84 3.13 -9.44
CA ASP A 39 15.00 4.00 -9.27
C ASP A 39 15.30 4.24 -7.79
N TYR A 40 14.26 4.48 -6.97
CA TYR A 40 14.39 4.61 -5.52
C TYR A 40 14.98 3.35 -4.88
N ALA A 41 14.43 2.17 -5.20
CA ALA A 41 14.93 0.91 -4.65
C ALA A 41 16.36 0.64 -5.10
N ALA A 42 16.70 0.92 -6.36
CA ALA A 42 18.05 0.79 -6.89
C ALA A 42 19.05 1.69 -6.15
N GLU A 43 18.70 2.96 -5.92
CA GLU A 43 19.54 3.90 -5.17
C GLU A 43 19.76 3.44 -3.73
N MET A 44 18.69 3.07 -3.02
CA MET A 44 18.75 2.63 -1.62
C MET A 44 19.57 1.36 -1.42
N LEU A 45 19.52 0.45 -2.39
CA LEU A 45 20.22 -0.84 -2.32
C LEU A 45 21.61 -0.81 -2.98
N GLU A 46 22.06 0.34 -3.47
CA GLU A 46 23.28 0.48 -4.27
C GLU A 46 23.33 -0.46 -5.49
N LEU A 47 22.16 -0.71 -6.09
CA LEU A 47 21.96 -1.53 -7.30
C LEU A 47 21.73 -0.65 -8.53
N SER A 48 21.79 -1.27 -9.71
CA SER A 48 21.24 -0.67 -10.93
C SER A 48 19.75 -0.99 -11.07
N ALA A 49 19.01 -0.13 -11.79
CA ALA A 49 17.61 -0.38 -12.13
C ALA A 49 17.43 -1.71 -12.89
N ASP A 50 18.38 -2.07 -13.76
CA ASP A 50 18.35 -3.35 -14.49
C ASP A 50 18.45 -4.55 -13.53
N GLU A 51 19.27 -4.49 -12.47
CA GLU A 51 19.36 -5.56 -11.47
C GLU A 51 18.07 -5.72 -10.67
N VAL A 52 17.41 -4.61 -10.34
CA VAL A 52 16.10 -4.65 -9.67
C VAL A 52 15.05 -5.25 -10.61
N LEU A 53 15.03 -4.83 -11.89
CA LEU A 53 14.09 -5.37 -12.88
C LEU A 53 14.31 -6.87 -13.10
N ASP A 54 15.55 -7.31 -13.25
CA ASP A 54 15.91 -8.73 -13.41
C ASP A 54 15.40 -9.57 -12.23
N TYR A 55 15.51 -9.07 -11.00
CA TYR A 55 14.94 -9.73 -9.81
C TYR A 55 13.41 -9.83 -9.90
N LEU A 56 12.74 -8.77 -10.36
CA LEU A 56 11.29 -8.74 -10.50
C LEU A 56 10.75 -9.60 -11.66
N GLU A 57 11.60 -10.05 -12.60
CA GLU A 57 11.19 -10.98 -13.66
C GLU A 57 10.79 -12.35 -13.11
N GLU A 58 11.28 -12.75 -11.92
CA GLU A 58 10.97 -14.04 -11.32
C GLU A 58 9.52 -14.08 -10.79
N PRO A 59 8.67 -15.02 -11.24
CA PRO A 59 7.33 -15.16 -10.66
C PRO A 59 7.40 -15.72 -9.22
N PRO A 60 6.62 -15.18 -8.26
CA PRO A 60 5.56 -14.19 -8.41
C PRO A 60 5.99 -12.73 -8.14
N LEU A 61 7.30 -12.44 -8.04
CA LEU A 61 7.84 -11.17 -7.53
C LEU A 61 7.34 -9.96 -8.33
N GLY A 62 7.44 -9.98 -9.67
CA GLY A 62 6.94 -8.88 -10.49
C GLY A 62 5.45 -8.59 -10.33
N GLN A 63 4.63 -9.61 -10.04
CA GLN A 63 3.20 -9.41 -9.76
C GLN A 63 2.98 -8.72 -8.42
N MET A 64 3.75 -9.10 -7.39
CA MET A 64 3.69 -8.48 -6.07
C MET A 64 4.15 -7.03 -6.12
N ALA A 65 5.26 -6.76 -6.81
CA ALA A 65 5.76 -5.41 -7.06
C ALA A 65 4.71 -4.55 -7.76
N HIS A 66 4.19 -5.03 -8.89
CA HIS A 66 3.16 -4.33 -9.64
C HIS A 66 1.90 -4.07 -8.79
N ALA A 67 1.44 -5.05 -8.01
CA ALA A 67 0.29 -4.88 -7.12
C ALA A 67 0.54 -3.78 -6.08
N HIS A 68 1.73 -3.76 -5.47
CA HIS A 68 2.09 -2.77 -4.46
C HIS A 68 2.17 -1.35 -5.02
N VAL A 69 2.87 -1.17 -6.14
CA VAL A 69 2.98 0.12 -6.85
C VAL A 69 1.62 0.59 -7.36
N PHE A 70 0.84 -0.32 -7.97
CA PHE A 70 -0.50 0.01 -8.46
C PHE A 70 -1.42 0.52 -7.35
N GLU A 71 -1.41 -0.12 -6.17
CA GLU A 71 -2.22 0.36 -5.05
C GLU A 71 -1.80 1.71 -4.53
N HIS A 72 -0.49 1.97 -4.48
CA HIS A 72 0.01 3.29 -4.13
C HIS A 72 -0.50 4.31 -5.15
N PHE A 73 -0.18 4.12 -6.42
CA PHE A 73 -0.63 4.97 -7.53
C PHE A 73 -2.11 5.32 -7.46
N ILE A 74 -2.99 4.32 -7.33
CA ILE A 74 -4.44 4.61 -7.37
C ILE A 74 -4.95 5.35 -6.13
N THR A 75 -4.25 5.25 -4.99
CA THR A 75 -4.71 5.81 -3.71
C THR A 75 -4.06 7.14 -3.34
N THR A 76 -2.88 7.45 -3.86
CA THR A 76 -2.10 8.65 -3.50
C THR A 76 -2.01 9.66 -4.64
N GLU A 77 -1.78 9.24 -5.89
CA GLU A 77 -1.62 10.16 -7.01
C GLU A 77 -2.92 10.91 -7.32
N THR A 78 -2.82 12.22 -7.43
CA THR A 78 -3.95 13.13 -7.63
C THR A 78 -3.87 13.86 -8.97
N ASN A 79 -5.03 14.14 -9.55
CA ASN A 79 -5.15 15.04 -10.70
C ASN A 79 -5.05 16.53 -10.28
N GLU A 80 -5.25 17.44 -11.24
CA GLU A 80 -5.22 18.89 -11.02
C GLU A 80 -6.30 19.40 -10.04
N ASP A 81 -7.31 18.59 -9.70
CA ASP A 81 -8.39 18.90 -8.76
C ASP A 81 -8.15 18.30 -7.36
N ASP A 82 -6.93 17.82 -7.06
CA ASP A 82 -6.56 17.10 -5.84
C ASP A 82 -7.40 15.82 -5.59
N GLU A 83 -7.96 15.23 -6.66
CA GLU A 83 -8.75 14.00 -6.61
C GLU A 83 -7.85 12.81 -6.98
N SER A 84 -7.77 11.80 -6.11
CA SER A 84 -6.99 10.59 -6.40
C SER A 84 -7.57 9.81 -7.58
N VAL A 85 -6.74 9.04 -8.29
CA VAL A 85 -7.17 8.15 -9.41
C VAL A 85 -8.41 7.34 -9.00
N LEU A 86 -8.35 6.71 -7.82
CA LEU A 86 -9.44 5.87 -7.32
C LEU A 86 -10.68 6.67 -6.96
N SER A 87 -10.53 7.90 -6.44
CA SER A 87 -11.66 8.79 -6.15
C SER A 87 -12.38 9.23 -7.43
N GLU A 88 -11.61 9.65 -8.46
CA GLU A 88 -12.17 9.99 -9.76
C GLU A 88 -12.91 8.80 -10.39
N PHE A 89 -12.29 7.61 -10.34
CA PHE A 89 -12.90 6.39 -10.83
C PHE A 89 -14.21 6.07 -10.09
N ILE A 90 -14.23 6.20 -8.76
CA ILE A 90 -15.43 5.96 -7.95
C ILE A 90 -16.56 6.88 -8.39
N ARG A 91 -16.27 8.18 -8.46
CA ARG A 91 -17.24 9.22 -8.83
C ARG A 91 -17.82 9.00 -10.24
N THR A 92 -16.97 8.64 -11.19
CA THR A 92 -17.37 8.52 -12.60
C THR A 92 -18.03 7.19 -12.96
N ARG A 93 -17.68 6.09 -12.28
CA ARG A 93 -18.08 4.72 -12.67
C ARG A 93 -18.81 3.92 -11.60
N VAL A 94 -18.55 4.17 -10.32
CA VAL A 94 -18.96 3.29 -9.22
C VAL A 94 -20.19 3.79 -8.47
N GLU A 95 -20.40 5.11 -8.36
CA GLU A 95 -21.58 5.68 -7.70
C GLU A 95 -22.92 5.19 -8.29
N GLN A 96 -22.91 4.78 -9.56
CA GLN A 96 -24.07 4.24 -10.27
C GLN A 96 -24.44 2.79 -9.86
N GLN A 97 -23.57 2.09 -9.12
CA GLN A 97 -23.75 0.69 -8.68
C GLN A 97 -23.91 0.54 -7.15
N THR A 98 -24.38 1.60 -6.49
CA THR A 98 -24.55 1.69 -5.04
C THR A 98 -25.11 0.41 -4.42
N GLY A 99 -24.35 -0.19 -3.49
CA GLY A 99 -24.74 -1.37 -2.71
C GLY A 99 -24.12 -2.70 -3.13
N SER A 100 -23.40 -2.77 -4.26
CA SER A 100 -22.63 -3.97 -4.63
C SER A 100 -21.44 -4.19 -3.71
N PHE A 101 -20.93 -5.43 -3.65
CA PHE A 101 -19.70 -5.73 -2.88
C PHE A 101 -18.49 -5.04 -3.51
N ALA A 102 -18.45 -4.94 -4.85
CA ALA A 102 -17.41 -4.23 -5.58
C ALA A 102 -17.30 -2.76 -5.13
N CYS A 103 -18.44 -2.07 -5.01
CA CYS A 103 -18.48 -0.70 -4.51
C CYS A 103 -17.96 -0.61 -3.07
N GLN A 104 -18.37 -1.53 -2.20
CA GLN A 104 -17.92 -1.54 -0.80
C GLN A 104 -16.41 -1.77 -0.71
N TYR A 105 -15.88 -2.69 -1.51
CA TYR A 105 -14.46 -3.01 -1.59
C TYR A 105 -13.63 -1.81 -2.06
N ILE A 106 -14.00 -1.21 -3.20
CA ILE A 106 -13.28 -0.05 -3.75
C ILE A 106 -13.35 1.16 -2.82
N ASN A 107 -14.49 1.41 -2.17
CA ASN A 107 -14.59 2.47 -1.16
C ASN A 107 -13.76 2.17 0.10
N ALA A 108 -13.61 0.90 0.48
CA ALA A 108 -12.73 0.52 1.58
C ALA A 108 -11.26 0.70 1.18
N LEU A 109 -10.88 0.34 -0.04
CA LEU A 109 -9.55 0.54 -0.61
C LEU A 109 -9.17 2.04 -0.65
N ASN A 110 -10.09 2.90 -1.09
CA ASN A 110 -9.86 4.35 -1.15
C ASN A 110 -9.64 5.01 0.23
N LYS A 111 -10.01 4.32 1.32
CA LYS A 111 -9.85 4.83 2.70
C LYS A 111 -8.72 4.15 3.45
N ALA A 112 -8.16 3.08 2.88
CA ALA A 112 -7.15 2.28 3.54
C ALA A 112 -5.76 2.87 3.30
N THR A 113 -4.99 2.99 4.37
CA THR A 113 -3.60 3.41 4.31
C THR A 113 -2.68 2.20 4.31
N LEU A 114 -1.55 2.31 3.64
CA LEU A 114 -0.50 1.30 3.73
C LEU A 114 -0.01 1.20 5.18
N GLY A 115 0.29 -0.01 5.64
CA GLY A 115 0.86 -0.22 6.96
C GLY A 115 1.59 -1.54 7.06
N LEU A 116 2.38 -1.65 8.12
CA LEU A 116 3.12 -2.86 8.49
C LEU A 116 2.31 -3.64 9.54
N TRP A 117 2.13 -4.93 9.30
CA TRP A 117 1.28 -5.80 10.12
C TRP A 117 2.09 -6.97 10.68
N GLU A 118 2.16 -7.07 12.01
CA GLU A 118 2.76 -8.22 12.68
C GLU A 118 1.77 -9.38 12.76
N VAL A 119 2.24 -10.60 12.47
CA VAL A 119 1.43 -11.82 12.56
C VAL A 119 1.50 -12.40 13.98
N MET A 120 0.39 -12.27 14.70
CA MET A 120 0.23 -12.71 16.09
C MET A 120 -0.20 -14.17 16.21
N GLY A 121 -0.86 -14.69 15.18
CA GLY A 121 -1.38 -16.05 15.14
C GLY A 121 -1.73 -16.42 13.70
N PHE A 122 -1.71 -17.72 13.40
CA PHE A 122 -1.88 -18.18 12.03
C PHE A 122 -2.59 -19.54 11.96
N THR A 123 -3.56 -19.65 11.07
CA THR A 123 -4.25 -20.88 10.70
C THR A 123 -3.98 -21.15 9.23
N ALA A 124 -3.13 -22.14 8.95
CA ALA A 124 -2.72 -22.50 7.59
C ALA A 124 -3.91 -22.68 6.63
N GLY A 125 -3.79 -22.05 5.47
CA GLY A 125 -4.77 -22.05 4.37
C GLY A 125 -6.08 -21.33 4.69
N LYS A 126 -6.15 -20.52 5.76
CA LYS A 126 -7.41 -19.90 6.21
C LYS A 126 -7.27 -18.44 6.60
N SER A 127 -6.52 -18.17 7.67
CA SER A 127 -6.51 -16.84 8.28
C SER A 127 -5.23 -16.57 9.07
N ALA A 128 -4.95 -15.29 9.23
CA ALA A 128 -3.96 -14.77 10.17
C ALA A 128 -4.63 -13.82 11.16
N GLN A 129 -4.10 -13.79 12.38
CA GLN A 129 -4.36 -12.78 13.38
C GLN A 129 -3.23 -11.76 13.28
N VAL A 130 -3.57 -10.53 12.92
CA VAL A 130 -2.59 -9.48 12.66
C VAL A 130 -2.82 -8.28 13.56
N ARG A 131 -1.76 -7.54 13.85
CA ARG A 131 -1.83 -6.23 14.52
C ARG A 131 -0.98 -5.25 13.76
N GLN A 132 -1.38 -3.99 13.71
CA GLN A 132 -0.53 -2.96 13.14
C GLN A 132 0.73 -2.80 14.01
N LEU A 133 1.87 -2.91 13.35
CA LEU A 133 3.19 -2.80 13.95
C LEU A 133 3.36 -1.44 14.65
N GLY A 134 4.09 -1.42 15.77
CA GLY A 134 4.32 -0.19 16.55
C GLY A 134 3.12 0.31 17.36
N THR A 135 1.98 -0.40 17.33
CA THR A 135 0.76 0.01 18.04
C THR A 135 0.36 -0.96 19.14
N THR A 136 -0.47 -0.48 20.09
CA THR A 136 -1.20 -1.34 21.05
C THR A 136 -2.63 -1.64 20.58
N GLY A 137 -2.87 -1.54 19.26
CA GLY A 137 -4.17 -1.70 18.64
C GLY A 137 -4.75 -3.12 18.75
N PRO A 138 -6.00 -3.30 18.29
CA PRO A 138 -6.66 -4.61 18.32
C PRO A 138 -5.92 -5.62 17.44
N VAL A 139 -6.03 -6.90 17.82
CA VAL A 139 -5.67 -8.00 16.94
C VAL A 139 -6.86 -8.29 16.04
N LEU A 140 -6.65 -8.23 14.73
CA LEU A 140 -7.67 -8.40 13.70
C LEU A 140 -7.47 -9.73 12.99
N GLU A 141 -8.57 -10.42 12.69
CA GLU A 141 -8.52 -11.64 11.89
C GLU A 141 -8.72 -11.30 10.42
N VAL A 142 -7.80 -11.76 9.57
CA VAL A 142 -7.80 -11.54 8.13
C VAL A 142 -7.70 -12.88 7.39
N PRO A 143 -8.43 -13.06 6.27
CA PRO A 143 -8.17 -14.18 5.37
C PRO A 143 -6.74 -14.12 4.84
N LEU A 144 -6.02 -15.24 4.89
CA LEU A 144 -4.68 -15.34 4.32
C LEU A 144 -4.42 -16.80 3.91
N GLU A 145 -4.36 -17.03 2.60
CA GLU A 145 -4.16 -18.34 2.01
C GLU A 145 -2.66 -18.64 1.87
N ALA A 146 -2.00 -18.85 3.01
CA ALA A 146 -0.62 -19.31 3.07
C ALA A 146 -0.57 -20.69 3.75
N ASP A 147 0.43 -21.51 3.42
CA ASP A 147 0.68 -22.77 4.13
C ASP A 147 1.51 -22.57 5.40
N SER A 148 2.39 -21.57 5.38
CA SER A 148 3.27 -21.20 6.48
C SER A 148 3.64 -19.72 6.40
N ILE A 149 3.89 -19.11 7.55
CA ILE A 149 4.39 -17.74 7.66
C ILE A 149 5.64 -17.76 8.55
N PRO A 150 6.80 -17.26 8.07
CA PRO A 150 7.99 -17.09 8.89
C PRO A 150 7.70 -16.22 10.12
N LYS A 151 8.34 -16.51 11.26
CA LYS A 151 8.07 -15.78 12.51
C LYS A 151 8.68 -14.38 12.53
N ASN A 152 9.63 -14.12 11.65
CA ASN A 152 10.40 -12.88 11.57
C ASN A 152 9.92 -11.97 10.43
N ILE A 153 8.73 -12.19 9.86
CA ILE A 153 8.20 -11.28 8.84
C ILE A 153 7.01 -10.47 9.37
N CYS A 154 6.94 -9.22 8.92
CA CYS A 154 5.74 -8.42 8.88
C CYS A 154 5.14 -8.47 7.47
N ILE A 155 3.90 -8.01 7.36
CA ILE A 155 3.21 -7.87 6.07
C ILE A 155 3.02 -6.37 5.82
N ALA A 156 3.59 -5.84 4.75
CA ALA A 156 3.27 -4.50 4.24
C ALA A 156 2.05 -4.61 3.31
N SER A 157 0.92 -4.05 3.74
CA SER A 157 -0.33 -4.07 2.95
C SER A 157 -1.34 -3.06 3.49
N ARG A 158 -2.33 -2.70 2.67
CA ARG A 158 -3.50 -1.94 3.11
C ARG A 158 -4.51 -2.89 3.73
N LEU A 159 -4.98 -2.57 4.94
CA LEU A 159 -6.05 -3.34 5.58
C LEU A 159 -7.41 -2.70 5.30
N LEU A 160 -8.26 -3.44 4.59
CA LEU A 160 -9.61 -3.00 4.26
C LEU A 160 -10.56 -3.39 5.38
N THR A 161 -11.40 -2.44 5.79
CA THR A 161 -12.55 -2.71 6.66
C THR A 161 -13.82 -2.67 5.82
N LEU A 162 -14.48 -3.82 5.68
CA LEU A 162 -15.68 -3.97 4.86
C LEU A 162 -16.93 -3.51 5.64
N ALA A 163 -18.04 -3.33 4.93
CA ALA A 163 -19.27 -2.79 5.50
C ALA A 163 -19.89 -3.67 6.60
N ASP A 164 -19.60 -4.97 6.61
CA ASP A 164 -20.02 -5.91 7.65
C ASP A 164 -19.06 -5.95 8.86
N GLY A 165 -18.02 -5.12 8.84
CA GLY A 165 -16.98 -5.04 9.87
C GLY A 165 -15.89 -6.11 9.74
N SER A 166 -15.92 -6.95 8.71
CA SER A 166 -14.83 -7.88 8.45
C SER A 166 -13.61 -7.18 7.85
N HIS A 167 -12.44 -7.79 8.05
CA HIS A 167 -11.17 -7.26 7.58
C HIS A 167 -10.55 -8.18 6.52
N THR A 168 -9.89 -7.57 5.54
CA THR A 168 -9.09 -8.28 4.54
C THR A 168 -7.92 -7.40 4.15
N PHE A 169 -6.79 -8.01 3.80
CA PHE A 169 -5.77 -7.28 3.06
C PHE A 169 -6.29 -6.92 1.66
N SER A 170 -5.75 -5.83 1.13
CA SER A 170 -5.78 -5.52 -0.28
C SER A 170 -4.88 -6.50 -1.06
N PHE A 171 -4.68 -6.29 -2.37
CA PHE A 171 -3.94 -7.21 -3.22
C PHE A 171 -2.42 -6.94 -3.23
N GLY A 172 -1.98 -5.73 -2.90
CA GLY A 172 -0.59 -5.39 -2.63
C GLY A 172 -0.16 -5.92 -1.27
N LEU A 173 0.55 -7.04 -1.27
CA LEU A 173 1.02 -7.72 -0.06
C LEU A 173 2.51 -8.05 -0.20
N LEU A 174 3.36 -7.37 0.55
CA LEU A 174 4.81 -7.64 0.57
C LEU A 174 5.22 -8.21 1.94
N PRO A 175 5.93 -9.35 1.99
CA PRO A 175 6.61 -9.78 3.21
C PRO A 175 7.83 -8.89 3.46
N VAL A 176 7.96 -8.39 4.68
CA VAL A 176 9.05 -7.49 5.10
C VAL A 176 9.73 -8.10 6.32
N ASP A 177 11.07 -8.16 6.37
CA ASP A 177 11.75 -8.65 7.59
C ASP A 177 11.36 -7.77 8.78
N ARG A 178 11.22 -8.39 9.96
CA ARG A 178 10.75 -7.69 11.14
C ARG A 178 11.70 -6.56 11.56
N ASN A 179 13.01 -6.76 11.44
CA ASN A 179 13.96 -5.73 11.83
C ASN A 179 13.88 -4.54 10.87
N GLU A 180 13.83 -4.80 9.56
CA GLU A 180 13.62 -3.75 8.56
C GLU A 180 12.30 -3.01 8.80
N ALA A 181 11.21 -3.73 9.09
CA ALA A 181 9.92 -3.11 9.40
C ALA A 181 9.99 -2.18 10.64
N ASP A 182 10.73 -2.57 11.68
CA ASP A 182 10.94 -1.74 12.88
C ASP A 182 11.83 -0.51 12.55
N ASP A 183 12.84 -0.68 11.70
CA ASP A 183 13.72 0.41 11.23
C ASP A 183 12.96 1.43 10.37
N ILE A 184 12.09 0.97 9.46
CA ILE A 184 11.20 1.82 8.66
C ILE A 184 10.32 2.68 9.58
N LEU A 185 9.69 2.09 10.60
CA LEU A 185 8.86 2.86 11.53
C LEU A 185 9.67 3.88 12.33
N ALA A 186 10.90 3.54 12.73
CA ALA A 186 11.77 4.47 13.43
C ALA A 186 12.17 5.65 12.53
N TYR A 187 12.47 5.38 11.25
CA TYR A 187 12.79 6.40 10.26
C TYR A 187 11.61 7.34 10.00
N LEU A 188 10.40 6.79 9.80
CA LEU A 188 9.20 7.60 9.60
C LEU A 188 8.89 8.51 10.80
N GLU A 189 9.09 8.04 12.03
CA GLU A 189 8.92 8.88 13.24
C GLU A 189 9.98 9.98 13.33
N GLN A 190 11.21 9.70 12.89
CA GLN A 190 12.26 10.71 12.79
C GLN A 190 11.87 11.80 11.79
N VAL A 191 11.49 11.43 10.56
CA VAL A 191 11.07 12.38 9.52
C VAL A 191 9.88 13.22 10.00
N ARG A 192 8.89 12.58 10.63
CA ARG A 192 7.75 13.28 11.24
C ARG A 192 8.20 14.35 12.24
N THR A 193 9.15 14.01 13.09
CA THR A 193 9.68 14.93 14.11
C THR A 193 10.39 16.11 13.44
N GLU A 194 11.23 15.86 12.45
CA GLU A 194 11.97 16.90 11.71
C GLU A 194 11.05 17.86 10.95
N MET A 195 9.99 17.35 10.31
CA MET A 195 8.98 18.17 9.64
C MET A 195 8.21 19.05 10.62
N LEU A 196 7.83 18.52 11.79
CA LEU A 196 7.15 19.28 12.84
C LEU A 196 8.05 20.38 13.42
N GLU A 197 9.33 20.10 13.66
CA GLU A 197 10.30 21.09 14.14
C GLU A 197 10.51 22.21 13.12
N THR A 198 10.63 21.85 11.83
CA THR A 198 10.77 22.80 10.73
C THR A 198 9.55 23.72 10.66
N ALA A 199 8.34 23.16 10.66
CA ALA A 199 7.09 23.93 10.63
C ALA A 199 6.96 24.89 11.83
N GLN A 200 7.39 24.47 13.03
CA GLN A 200 7.41 25.33 14.22
C GLN A 200 8.45 26.46 14.11
N SER A 201 9.60 26.18 13.51
CA SER A 201 10.71 27.14 13.40
C SER A 201 10.46 28.24 12.35
N GLU A 202 9.76 27.92 11.26
CA GLU A 202 9.50 28.85 10.16
C GLU A 202 8.41 29.88 10.48
N GLY A 203 7.72 29.75 11.62
CA GLY A 203 6.79 30.75 12.14
C GLY A 203 5.65 31.10 11.19
N HIS A 204 5.42 30.27 10.18
CA HIS A 204 4.33 30.45 9.23
C HIS A 204 3.01 30.16 9.94
N ALA A 205 2.04 31.04 9.75
CA ALA A 205 0.66 30.82 10.17
C ALA A 205 -0.02 29.78 9.26
N HIS A 206 0.63 28.63 9.05
CA HIS A 206 -0.02 27.47 8.44
C HIS A 206 -1.01 26.91 9.46
N ASP A 207 -2.19 26.51 8.99
CA ASP A 207 -3.12 25.78 9.84
C ASP A 207 -2.42 24.49 10.30
N ALA A 208 -2.56 24.13 11.57
CA ALA A 208 -2.03 22.86 12.07
C ALA A 208 -2.60 21.67 11.28
N ALA A 209 -3.80 21.83 10.73
CA ALA A 209 -4.39 20.85 9.82
C ALA A 209 -3.61 20.69 8.50
N ASP A 210 -3.09 21.79 7.92
CA ASP A 210 -2.33 21.75 6.67
C ASP A 210 -0.97 21.08 6.88
N VAL A 211 -0.30 21.39 8.00
CA VAL A 211 0.98 20.77 8.36
C VAL A 211 0.82 19.26 8.57
N GLU A 212 -0.21 18.84 9.31
CA GLU A 212 -0.44 17.40 9.52
C GLU A 212 -0.86 16.69 8.22
N ALA A 213 -1.56 17.36 7.31
CA ALA A 213 -1.89 16.81 6.00
C ALA A 213 -0.64 16.58 5.15
N ALA A 214 0.26 17.56 5.06
CA ALA A 214 1.53 17.45 4.34
C ALA A 214 2.45 16.37 4.95
N ILE A 215 2.54 16.30 6.28
CA ILE A 215 3.27 15.23 6.96
C ILE A 215 2.70 13.86 6.60
N ARG A 216 1.37 13.71 6.62
CA ARG A 216 0.74 12.43 6.31
C ARG A 216 0.99 12.00 4.87
N GLU A 217 0.95 12.93 3.93
CA GLU A 217 1.25 12.70 2.52
C GLU A 217 2.69 12.18 2.37
N GLU A 218 3.67 12.93 2.86
CA GLU A 218 5.09 12.55 2.82
C GLU A 218 5.35 11.18 3.47
N LEU A 219 4.80 10.93 4.66
CA LEU A 219 4.99 9.65 5.35
C LEU A 219 4.29 8.48 4.64
N THR A 220 3.25 8.76 3.84
CA THR A 220 2.58 7.71 3.04
C THR A 220 3.48 7.27 1.90
N ASP A 221 4.14 8.22 1.23
CA ASP A 221 5.05 7.96 0.12
C ASP A 221 6.34 7.32 0.61
N LEU A 222 6.90 7.81 1.72
CA LEU A 222 8.06 7.17 2.36
C LEU A 222 7.74 5.74 2.82
N MET A 223 6.59 5.49 3.47
CA MET A 223 6.21 4.12 3.84
C MET A 223 6.15 3.20 2.61
N PHE A 224 5.61 3.69 1.49
CA PHE A 224 5.57 2.94 0.25
C PHE A 224 6.96 2.63 -0.29
N HIS A 225 7.81 3.63 -0.44
CA HIS A 225 9.15 3.49 -0.99
C HIS A 225 10.05 2.59 -0.12
N GLU A 226 10.03 2.80 1.20
CA GLU A 226 10.84 2.04 2.15
C GLU A 226 10.40 0.57 2.21
N THR A 227 9.09 0.29 2.25
CA THR A 227 8.61 -1.10 2.25
C THR A 227 8.85 -1.82 0.93
N PHE A 228 8.84 -1.10 -0.19
CA PHE A 228 9.19 -1.66 -1.49
C PHE A 228 10.68 -2.01 -1.57
N ALA A 229 11.57 -1.08 -1.17
CA ALA A 229 13.01 -1.29 -1.18
C ALA A 229 13.45 -2.41 -0.21
N SER A 230 12.90 -2.43 1.01
CA SER A 230 13.16 -3.50 2.00
C SER A 230 12.58 -4.86 1.58
N TRP A 231 11.51 -4.90 0.80
CA TRP A 231 11.08 -6.17 0.23
C TRP A 231 12.03 -6.68 -0.87
N ILE A 232 12.59 -5.78 -1.68
CA ILE A 232 13.57 -6.12 -2.70
C ILE A 232 14.90 -6.56 -2.08
N SER A 233 15.39 -5.88 -1.02
CA SER A 233 16.66 -6.19 -0.34
C SER A 233 16.76 -7.67 0.05
N GLN A 234 15.67 -8.24 0.58
CA GLN A 234 15.57 -9.64 0.99
C GLN A 234 15.92 -10.65 -0.13
N GLY A 235 15.83 -10.25 -1.40
CA GLY A 235 16.26 -11.05 -2.56
C GLY A 235 17.78 -11.07 -2.78
N PHE A 236 18.50 -10.13 -2.18
CA PHE A 236 19.93 -9.90 -2.35
C PHE A 236 20.74 -10.11 -1.06
N GLU A 237 20.08 -10.44 0.06
CA GLU A 237 20.75 -10.83 1.31
C GLU A 237 21.30 -12.28 1.21
N GLU A 238 22.63 -12.42 1.23
CA GLU A 238 23.36 -13.72 1.32
C GLU A 238 23.61 -14.19 2.77
#